data_AF-A0A2V8ZF82-F1
#
_entry.id   AF-A0A2V8ZF82-F1
#
_cell.length_a   1.000
_cell.length_b   1.000
_cell.length_c   1.000
_cell.angle_alpha   90.00
_cell.angle_beta   90.00
_cell.angle_gamma   90.00
#
_symmetry.space_group_name_H-M   'P 1'
#
loop_
_entity.id
_entity.type
_entity.pdbx_description
1 polymer ?
#
loop_
_entity_poly.entity_id
_entity_poly.type
_entity_poly.pdbx_seq_one_letter_code
_entity_poly.pdbx_strand_id
1 'polypeptide(L)'
;MNKKLGMVQCLRGIRRALWFLLASVFLLASISMAAAQKEKKKKKDQPQTTDNPKPVLVVSDEQQIDYLLSEMLGAWQIDDVEKLHSTYADDVSMVSGEWAPPVIGWANFAPLYQQQRARMQRVRMDRSNTYIKVNGNTGWACYQWDFSADVDGQPVQSRGQTTVVLVKRNDHWLIAHNHTSLSPGAQQTAPANTTTPQQAPAKPNGL
;
A
#
# COMPACT_ATOMS: atom_id res chain seq x y z
N MET A 1 -61.96 23.46 21.50
CA MET A 1 -63.03 24.20 20.80
C MET A 1 -62.38 25.35 20.04
N ASN A 2 -62.48 25.34 18.70
CA ASN A 2 -62.25 26.44 17.72
C ASN A 2 -60.81 27.02 17.56
N LYS A 3 -60.11 26.79 16.43
CA LYS A 3 -60.13 27.51 15.10
C LYS A 3 -59.53 28.93 15.23
N LYS A 4 -58.58 29.47 14.43
CA LYS A 4 -58.18 29.43 12.99
C LYS A 4 -56.76 30.04 12.89
N LEU A 5 -55.81 29.53 12.09
CA LEU A 5 -55.50 29.86 10.68
C LEU A 5 -55.54 31.36 10.30
N GLY A 6 -54.36 31.93 10.03
CA GLY A 6 -54.19 33.26 9.45
C GLY A 6 -53.07 33.25 8.40
N MET A 7 -53.47 33.03 7.16
CA MET A 7 -52.68 33.09 5.93
C MET A 7 -52.69 34.54 5.43
N VAL A 8 -51.51 35.12 5.17
CA VAL A 8 -51.38 36.36 4.39
C VAL A 8 -50.50 36.06 3.18
N GLN A 9 -51.16 35.83 2.04
CA GLN A 9 -50.59 36.02 0.72
C GLN A 9 -50.75 37.50 0.35
N CYS A 10 -49.72 38.12 -0.25
CA CYS A 10 -49.81 38.67 -1.62
C CYS A 10 -48.60 39.54 -2.03
N LEU A 11 -48.02 39.13 -3.16
CA LEU A 11 -47.63 39.93 -4.33
C LEU A 11 -46.28 40.69 -4.40
N ARG A 12 -45.57 40.33 -5.50
CA ARG A 12 -44.64 41.08 -6.38
C ARG A 12 -43.20 40.53 -6.32
N GLY A 13 -42.59 40.03 -7.40
CA GLY A 13 -42.99 40.06 -8.79
C GLY A 13 -42.24 39.05 -9.68
N ILE A 14 -42.94 38.67 -10.74
CA ILE A 14 -42.49 37.91 -11.90
C ILE A 14 -41.71 38.84 -12.81
N ARG A 15 -40.57 38.41 -13.37
CA ARG A 15 -40.15 38.77 -14.74
C ARG A 15 -39.07 37.84 -15.31
N ARG A 16 -39.54 36.95 -16.20
CA ARG A 16 -38.99 36.58 -17.55
C ARG A 16 -37.68 35.76 -17.59
N ALA A 17 -37.68 34.46 -17.93
CA ALA A 17 -38.03 33.77 -19.19
C ALA A 17 -36.90 33.74 -20.26
N LEU A 18 -36.23 32.57 -20.36
CA LEU A 18 -35.88 31.76 -21.54
C LEU A 18 -35.58 32.44 -22.89
N TRP A 19 -34.36 32.19 -23.44
CA TRP A 19 -33.98 32.10 -24.87
C TRP A 19 -32.71 31.22 -24.97
N PHE A 20 -32.71 29.98 -25.49
CA PHE A 20 -32.69 29.46 -26.88
C PHE A 20 -31.37 29.63 -27.70
N LEU A 21 -30.67 28.48 -27.87
CA LEU A 21 -30.11 27.86 -29.10
C LEU A 21 -28.94 28.45 -29.96
N LEU A 22 -27.98 27.53 -30.23
CA LEU A 22 -27.36 27.12 -31.53
C LEU A 22 -26.02 27.70 -32.06
N ALA A 23 -25.27 26.76 -32.69
CA ALA A 23 -24.21 26.88 -33.72
C ALA A 23 -22.75 27.05 -33.21
N SER A 24 -21.68 26.48 -33.79
CA SER A 24 -21.44 25.51 -34.88
C SER A 24 -19.92 25.28 -35.02
N VAL A 25 -19.53 24.05 -35.38
CA VAL A 25 -18.33 23.58 -36.12
C VAL A 25 -17.22 24.58 -36.48
N PHE A 26 -15.95 24.25 -36.16
CA PHE A 26 -14.78 24.66 -36.94
C PHE A 26 -13.80 23.48 -37.12
N LEU A 27 -13.50 23.18 -38.39
CA LEU A 27 -12.51 22.22 -38.88
C LEU A 27 -11.37 22.99 -39.58
N LEU A 28 -10.14 22.52 -39.37
CA LEU A 28 -8.95 22.49 -40.25
C LEU A 28 -8.27 23.79 -40.74
N ALA A 29 -6.95 23.86 -40.46
CA ALA A 29 -5.84 23.90 -41.44
C ALA A 29 -4.78 24.99 -41.16
N SER A 30 -3.51 24.57 -41.04
CA SER A 30 -2.25 25.31 -41.35
C SER A 30 -1.09 24.32 -41.15
N ILE A 31 -0.69 23.52 -42.13
CA ILE A 31 0.40 23.77 -43.10
C ILE A 31 1.72 24.22 -42.44
N SER A 32 2.73 23.35 -42.47
CA SER A 32 4.14 23.75 -42.59
C SER A 32 4.90 22.66 -43.34
N MET A 33 5.21 22.94 -44.61
CA MET A 33 6.22 22.27 -45.41
C MET A 33 7.40 23.23 -45.60
N ALA A 34 8.61 22.81 -45.24
CA ALA A 34 9.92 23.21 -45.78
C ALA A 34 11.01 22.66 -44.82
N ALA A 35 12.14 22.10 -45.20
CA ALA A 35 12.72 21.61 -46.43
C ALA A 35 13.92 20.75 -45.97
N ALA A 36 14.07 19.51 -46.43
CA ALA A 36 15.23 18.68 -46.13
C ALA A 36 16.04 18.44 -47.41
N GLN A 37 17.07 19.24 -47.62
CA GLN A 37 18.07 19.04 -48.68
C GLN A 37 19.45 18.88 -48.02
N LYS A 38 20.14 17.78 -48.35
CA LYS A 38 21.50 17.44 -47.93
C LYS A 38 22.52 18.48 -48.45
N GLU A 39 23.57 18.77 -47.69
CA GLU A 39 24.97 18.95 -48.13
C GLU A 39 25.94 19.17 -46.94
N LYS A 40 27.22 18.91 -47.16
CA LYS A 40 28.25 18.52 -46.18
C LYS A 40 29.06 19.68 -45.57
N LYS A 41 29.61 19.39 -44.37
CA LYS A 41 30.86 19.88 -43.74
C LYS A 41 31.04 21.40 -43.50
N LYS A 42 31.09 21.76 -42.20
CA LYS A 42 32.26 22.49 -41.63
C LYS A 42 32.36 22.30 -40.12
N LYS A 43 33.53 21.81 -39.70
CA LYS A 43 34.02 21.65 -38.34
C LYS A 43 34.28 23.05 -37.76
N LYS A 44 33.72 23.35 -36.59
CA LYS A 44 34.17 24.47 -35.73
C LYS A 44 33.97 24.05 -34.28
N ASP A 45 35.05 24.15 -33.52
CA ASP A 45 35.13 23.80 -32.10
C ASP A 45 34.06 24.50 -31.27
N GLN A 46 33.32 23.71 -30.49
CA GLN A 46 32.62 24.16 -29.30
C GLN A 46 33.07 23.27 -28.13
N PRO A 47 33.39 23.86 -26.97
CA PRO A 47 33.76 23.10 -25.79
C PRO A 47 32.60 22.19 -25.37
N GLN A 48 32.91 20.91 -25.13
CA GLN A 48 31.99 19.94 -24.54
C GLN A 48 31.56 20.44 -23.15
N THR A 49 30.33 20.93 -23.05
CA THR A 49 29.59 20.85 -21.78
C THR A 49 29.17 19.39 -21.63
N THR A 50 30.01 18.61 -20.94
CA THR A 50 29.63 17.31 -20.39
C THR A 50 28.67 17.52 -19.22
N ASP A 51 27.44 17.88 -19.51
CA ASP A 51 26.33 17.53 -18.63
C ASP A 51 25.90 16.13 -19.04
N ASN A 52 26.59 15.13 -18.51
CA ASN A 52 26.03 13.79 -18.44
C ASN A 52 24.89 13.87 -17.42
N PRO A 53 23.60 13.84 -17.80
CA PRO A 53 22.57 13.57 -16.81
C PRO A 53 22.88 12.17 -16.30
N LYS A 54 23.31 12.07 -15.04
CA LYS A 54 23.29 10.79 -14.33
C LYS A 54 21.89 10.23 -14.52
N PRO A 55 21.72 9.00 -15.02
CA PRO A 55 20.41 8.42 -15.16
C PRO A 55 19.79 8.35 -13.76
N VAL A 56 18.81 9.22 -13.52
CA VAL A 56 17.93 9.09 -12.36
C VAL A 56 17.13 7.83 -12.63
N LEU A 57 17.43 6.76 -11.90
CA LEU A 57 16.66 5.53 -11.98
C LEU A 57 15.25 5.85 -11.48
N VAL A 58 14.34 6.12 -12.41
CA VAL A 58 12.91 6.26 -12.09
C VAL A 58 12.39 4.87 -11.77
N VAL A 59 12.19 4.61 -10.48
CA VAL A 59 11.61 3.37 -9.97
C VAL A 59 10.13 3.33 -10.37
N SER A 60 9.65 2.21 -10.92
CA SER A 60 8.24 2.09 -11.31
C SER A 60 7.33 2.15 -10.08
N ASP A 61 6.06 2.49 -10.25
CA ASP A 61 5.12 2.50 -9.13
C ASP A 61 4.97 1.10 -8.49
N GLU A 62 5.02 0.02 -9.29
CA GLU A 62 5.03 -1.34 -8.76
C GLU A 62 6.25 -1.62 -7.88
N GLN A 63 7.43 -1.16 -8.28
CA GLN A 63 8.64 -1.30 -7.48
C GLN A 63 8.56 -0.44 -6.20
N GLN A 64 8.03 0.78 -6.28
CA GLN A 64 7.81 1.62 -5.10
C GLN A 64 6.84 0.96 -4.10
N ILE A 65 5.75 0.35 -4.59
CA ILE A 65 4.83 -0.43 -3.76
C ILE A 65 5.55 -1.63 -3.15
N ASP A 66 6.38 -2.35 -3.89
CA ASP A 66 7.12 -3.49 -3.35
C ASP A 66 8.09 -3.11 -2.22
N TYR A 67 8.77 -1.97 -2.39
CA TYR A 67 9.61 -1.40 -1.34
C TYR A 67 8.77 -0.99 -0.13
N LEU A 68 7.65 -0.30 -0.32
CA LEU A 68 6.75 0.10 0.75
C LEU A 68 6.26 -1.11 1.56
N LEU A 69 5.90 -2.21 0.90
CA LEU A 69 5.45 -3.43 1.60
C LEU A 69 6.59 -4.09 2.40
N SER A 70 7.82 -4.00 1.90
CA SER A 70 9.00 -4.47 2.63
C SER A 70 9.28 -3.61 3.86
N GLU A 71 9.17 -2.28 3.73
CA GLU A 71 9.31 -1.36 4.86
C GLU A 71 8.22 -1.55 5.90
N MET A 72 6.97 -1.69 5.47
CA MET A 72 5.81 -1.95 6.32
C MET A 72 6.00 -3.23 7.15
N LEU A 73 6.42 -4.34 6.52
CA LEU A 73 6.68 -5.59 7.23
C LEU A 73 7.92 -5.52 8.12
N GLY A 74 8.95 -4.79 7.70
CA GLY A 74 10.13 -4.53 8.52
C GLY A 74 9.75 -3.82 9.82
N ALA A 75 9.05 -2.69 9.70
CA ALA A 75 8.56 -1.90 10.82
C ALA A 75 7.63 -2.70 11.75
N TRP A 76 6.69 -3.46 11.17
CA TRP A 76 5.77 -4.31 11.92
C TRP A 76 6.49 -5.37 12.76
N GLN A 77 7.55 -6.00 12.23
CA GLN A 77 8.29 -7.04 12.96
C GLN A 77 9.05 -6.47 14.17
N ILE A 78 9.62 -5.27 14.04
CA ILE A 78 10.50 -4.68 15.06
C ILE A 78 9.80 -3.69 16.00
N ASP A 79 8.47 -3.57 15.91
CA ASP A 79 7.67 -2.64 16.74
C ASP A 79 7.99 -1.15 16.50
N ASP A 80 8.40 -0.80 15.28
CA ASP A 80 8.60 0.59 14.88
C ASP A 80 7.27 1.17 14.40
N VAL A 81 6.46 1.61 15.36
CA VAL A 81 5.10 2.13 15.12
C VAL A 81 5.10 3.38 14.24
N GLU A 82 6.10 4.25 14.39
CA GLU A 82 6.21 5.48 13.60
C GLU A 82 6.53 5.15 12.14
N LYS A 83 7.50 4.27 11.89
CA LYS A 83 7.79 3.80 10.53
C LYS A 83 6.62 3.03 9.95
N LEU A 84 5.94 2.22 10.76
CA LEU A 84 4.76 1.48 10.32
C LEU A 84 3.65 2.45 9.86
N HIS A 85 3.35 3.48 10.66
CA HIS A 85 2.36 4.50 10.32
C HIS A 85 2.68 5.17 8.98
N SER A 86 3.96 5.45 8.70
CA SER A 86 4.36 6.09 7.43
C SER A 86 3.96 5.31 6.17
N THR A 87 3.64 4.02 6.29
CA THR A 87 3.21 3.16 5.19
C THR A 87 1.69 3.04 5.05
N TYR A 88 0.93 3.52 6.03
CA TYR A 88 -0.53 3.45 6.08
C TYR A 88 -1.17 4.83 5.94
N ALA A 89 -2.34 4.85 5.31
CA ALA A 89 -3.19 6.02 5.33
C ALA A 89 -3.85 6.18 6.72
N ASP A 90 -4.06 7.43 7.19
CA ASP A 90 -4.73 7.69 8.47
C ASP A 90 -6.15 7.09 8.54
N ASP A 91 -6.82 7.00 7.39
CA ASP A 91 -8.15 6.45 7.18
C ASP A 91 -8.15 4.97 6.76
N VAL A 92 -7.06 4.22 7.00
CA VAL A 92 -6.95 2.81 6.63
C VAL A 92 -8.08 1.95 7.21
N SER A 93 -8.55 0.98 6.43
CA SER A 93 -9.39 -0.12 6.94
C SER A 93 -8.58 -1.41 7.07
N MET A 94 -8.71 -2.09 8.20
CA MET A 94 -7.99 -3.33 8.52
C MET A 94 -9.00 -4.45 8.78
N VAL A 95 -8.86 -5.55 8.05
CA VAL A 95 -9.63 -6.78 8.24
C VAL A 95 -8.65 -7.88 8.63
N SER A 96 -8.83 -8.45 9.82
CA SER A 96 -8.01 -9.55 10.31
C SER A 96 -8.55 -10.90 9.83
N GLY A 97 -7.76 -11.95 10.02
CA GLY A 97 -8.18 -13.32 9.73
C GLY A 97 -9.13 -13.91 10.79
N GLU A 98 -9.48 -13.12 11.80
CA GLU A 98 -10.42 -13.48 12.85
C GLU A 98 -11.84 -13.08 12.46
N TRP A 99 -12.84 -13.73 13.06
CA TRP A 99 -14.23 -13.32 12.91
C TRP A 99 -14.53 -12.09 13.78
N ALA A 100 -14.10 -10.91 13.31
CA ALA A 100 -14.26 -9.63 13.98
C ALA A 100 -14.65 -8.52 12.97
N PRO A 101 -15.31 -7.44 13.44
CA PRO A 101 -15.52 -6.25 12.61
C PRO A 101 -14.19 -5.65 12.14
N PRO A 102 -14.17 -4.97 10.97
CA PRO A 102 -12.99 -4.23 10.54
C PRO A 102 -12.59 -3.13 11.53
N VAL A 103 -11.29 -2.94 11.72
CA VAL A 103 -10.74 -1.77 12.43
C VAL A 103 -10.58 -0.62 11.44
N ILE A 104 -11.14 0.54 11.77
CA ILE A 104 -11.14 1.70 10.87
C ILE A 104 -10.26 2.81 11.46
N GLY A 105 -9.33 3.30 10.66
CA GLY A 105 -8.41 4.38 10.97
C GLY A 105 -7.17 3.93 11.74
N TRP A 106 -6.03 4.56 11.45
CA TRP A 106 -4.75 4.29 12.09
C TRP A 106 -4.82 4.46 13.61
N ALA A 107 -5.49 5.53 14.08
CA ALA A 107 -5.64 5.83 15.50
C ALA A 107 -6.30 4.70 16.31
N ASN A 108 -7.14 3.87 15.67
CA ASN A 108 -7.76 2.71 16.30
C ASN A 108 -6.93 1.43 16.13
N PHE A 109 -6.17 1.32 15.04
CA PHE A 109 -5.33 0.16 14.77
C PHE A 109 -4.05 0.13 15.63
N ALA A 110 -3.32 1.26 15.71
CA ALA A 110 -2.04 1.33 16.41
C ALA A 110 -2.07 0.79 17.86
N PRO A 111 -3.03 1.16 18.73
CA PRO A 111 -3.07 0.63 20.09
C PRO A 111 -3.35 -0.89 20.13
N LEU A 112 -4.18 -1.43 19.23
CA LEU A 112 -4.45 -2.87 19.14
C LEU A 112 -3.20 -3.64 18.70
N TYR A 113 -2.49 -3.11 17.70
CA TYR A 113 -1.21 -3.63 17.27
C TYR A 113 -0.20 -3.66 18.42
N GLN A 114 -0.01 -2.54 19.12
CA GLN A 114 0.94 -2.45 20.25
C GLN A 114 0.58 -3.42 21.38
N GLN A 115 -0.71 -3.56 21.71
CA GLN A 115 -1.16 -4.53 22.71
C GLN A 115 -0.82 -5.98 22.29
N GLN A 116 -1.05 -6.32 21.02
CA GLN A 116 -0.68 -7.63 20.49
C GLN A 116 0.84 -7.82 20.50
N ARG A 117 1.60 -6.80 20.10
CA ARG A 117 3.05 -6.83 19.96
C ARG A 117 3.74 -6.93 21.34
N ALA A 118 3.22 -6.31 22.39
CA ALA A 118 3.75 -6.41 23.75
C ALA A 118 3.83 -7.85 24.28
N ARG A 119 3.01 -8.78 23.74
CA ARG A 119 2.96 -10.19 24.15
C ARG A 119 3.90 -11.12 23.39
N MET A 120 4.51 -10.64 22.30
CA MET A 120 5.32 -11.50 21.42
C MET A 120 6.80 -11.11 21.42
N GLN A 121 7.65 -12.12 21.33
CA GLN A 121 9.10 -12.00 21.21
C GLN A 121 9.58 -12.77 19.99
N ARG A 122 10.80 -12.48 19.53
CA ARG A 122 11.44 -13.20 18.41
C ARG A 122 10.55 -13.27 17.16
N VAL A 123 9.85 -12.17 16.88
CA VAL A 123 8.89 -12.08 15.77
C VAL A 123 9.59 -12.16 14.42
N ARG A 124 9.04 -12.99 13.55
CA ARG A 124 9.40 -13.11 12.14
C ARG A 124 8.13 -13.16 11.30
N MET A 125 8.12 -12.41 10.21
CA MET A 125 7.10 -12.40 9.19
C MET A 125 7.79 -12.39 7.82
N ASP A 126 7.72 -13.51 7.12
CA ASP A 126 8.30 -13.70 5.80
C ASP A 126 7.23 -13.51 4.74
N ARG A 127 7.45 -12.59 3.80
CA ARG A 127 6.56 -12.35 2.64
C ARG A 127 7.08 -13.08 1.42
N SER A 128 6.19 -13.77 0.71
CA SER A 128 6.50 -14.47 -0.54
C SER A 128 5.36 -14.34 -1.55
N ASN A 129 5.61 -14.75 -2.81
CA ASN A 129 4.60 -14.84 -3.87
C ASN A 129 3.79 -13.54 -4.04
N THR A 130 4.48 -12.41 -4.10
CA THR A 130 3.87 -11.09 -4.23
C THR A 130 3.46 -10.82 -5.68
N TYR A 131 2.18 -10.48 -5.86
CA TYR A 131 1.62 -9.91 -7.08
C TYR A 131 1.26 -8.45 -6.82
N ILE A 132 1.65 -7.54 -7.72
CA ILE A 132 1.36 -6.10 -7.63
C ILE A 132 0.76 -5.62 -8.95
N LYS A 133 -0.27 -4.77 -8.84
CA LYS A 133 -0.85 -4.09 -10.00
C LYS A 133 -1.15 -2.64 -9.67
N VAL A 134 -0.77 -1.75 -10.59
CA VAL A 134 -1.07 -0.31 -10.54
C VAL A 134 -2.09 0.05 -11.61
N ASN A 135 -2.98 0.97 -11.25
CA ASN A 135 -3.92 1.65 -12.12
C ASN A 135 -4.02 3.13 -11.71
N GLY A 136 -3.24 3.98 -12.37
CA GLY A 136 -3.12 5.40 -12.03
C GLY A 136 -2.66 5.59 -10.58
N ASN A 137 -3.42 6.37 -9.80
CA ASN A 137 -3.11 6.65 -8.39
C ASN A 137 -3.65 5.59 -7.42
N THR A 138 -4.06 4.43 -7.93
CA THR A 138 -4.54 3.31 -7.13
C THR A 138 -3.80 2.04 -7.51
N GLY A 139 -3.66 1.12 -6.57
CA GLY A 139 -3.05 -0.17 -6.83
C GLY A 139 -3.53 -1.21 -5.83
N TRP A 140 -3.18 -2.46 -6.09
CA TRP A 140 -3.36 -3.53 -5.12
C TRP A 140 -2.18 -4.49 -5.18
N ALA A 141 -1.96 -5.15 -4.05
CA ALA A 141 -1.01 -6.24 -3.97
C ALA A 141 -1.62 -7.41 -3.21
N CYS A 142 -1.26 -8.62 -3.63
CA CYS A 142 -1.58 -9.86 -2.94
C CYS A 142 -0.27 -10.59 -2.66
N TYR A 143 -0.12 -11.13 -1.45
CA TYR A 143 1.06 -11.92 -1.10
C TYR A 143 0.74 -12.98 -0.06
N GLN A 144 1.62 -13.97 0.02
CA GLN A 144 1.62 -14.98 1.07
C GLN A 144 2.56 -14.57 2.19
N TRP A 145 2.28 -15.05 3.39
CA TRP A 145 3.16 -14.85 4.53
C TRP A 145 3.27 -16.09 5.41
N ASP A 146 4.44 -16.24 6.02
CA ASP A 146 4.74 -17.19 7.09
C ASP A 146 5.18 -16.39 8.33
N PHE A 147 4.56 -16.68 9.47
CA PHE A 147 4.74 -15.98 10.74
C PHE A 147 5.26 -16.94 11.80
N SER A 148 6.24 -16.46 12.57
CA SER A 148 6.68 -17.12 13.81
C SER A 148 6.92 -16.11 14.92
N ALA A 149 6.61 -16.50 16.15
CA ALA A 149 6.93 -15.74 17.35
C ALA A 149 6.86 -16.62 18.60
N ASP A 150 7.45 -16.15 19.69
CA ASP A 150 7.10 -16.63 21.03
C ASP A 150 6.03 -15.72 21.61
N VAL A 151 4.83 -16.22 21.86
CA VAL A 151 3.70 -15.48 22.45
C VAL A 151 3.48 -15.97 23.87
N ASP A 152 3.62 -15.07 24.85
CA ASP A 152 3.52 -15.41 26.28
C ASP A 152 4.39 -16.62 26.68
N GLY A 153 5.58 -16.72 26.08
CA GLY A 153 6.54 -17.80 26.31
C GLY A 153 6.27 -19.11 25.55
N GLN A 154 5.27 -19.15 24.67
CA GLN A 154 4.96 -20.32 23.83
C GLN A 154 5.27 -20.05 22.36
N PRO A 155 5.98 -20.96 21.66
CA PRO A 155 6.23 -20.82 20.24
C PRO A 155 4.93 -20.98 19.43
N VAL A 156 4.65 -20.00 18.60
CA VAL A 156 3.50 -19.96 17.69
C VAL A 156 3.99 -19.82 16.26
N GLN A 157 3.38 -20.59 15.37
CA GLN A 157 3.56 -20.51 13.93
C GLN A 157 2.20 -20.30 13.26
N SER A 158 2.17 -19.48 12.22
CA SER A 158 0.99 -19.36 11.34
C SER A 158 1.40 -18.98 9.93
N ARG A 159 0.50 -19.21 8.98
CA ARG A 159 0.67 -18.82 7.58
C ARG A 159 -0.64 -18.33 7.03
N GLY A 160 -0.56 -17.49 6.01
CA GLY A 160 -1.75 -16.87 5.46
C GLY A 160 -1.49 -16.10 4.20
N GLN A 161 -2.47 -15.26 3.88
CA GLN A 161 -2.41 -14.37 2.74
C GLN A 161 -2.80 -12.97 3.16
N THR A 162 -2.31 -11.98 2.44
CA THR A 162 -2.72 -10.60 2.61
C THR A 162 -3.04 -10.01 1.24
N THR A 163 -4.14 -9.25 1.19
CA THR A 163 -4.43 -8.33 0.09
C THR A 163 -4.43 -6.92 0.64
N VAL A 164 -3.72 -6.01 -0.02
CA VAL A 164 -3.73 -4.59 0.29
C VAL A 164 -4.25 -3.80 -0.91
N VAL A 165 -4.97 -2.72 -0.63
CA VAL A 165 -5.30 -1.67 -1.60
C VAL A 165 -4.48 -0.44 -1.24
N LEU A 166 -3.81 0.13 -2.24
CA LEU A 166 -2.93 1.28 -2.09
C LEU A 166 -3.48 2.47 -2.86
N VAL A 167 -3.22 3.66 -2.32
CA VAL A 167 -3.54 4.94 -2.94
C VAL A 167 -2.28 5.81 -2.96
N LYS A 168 -2.08 6.55 -4.04
CA LYS A 168 -1.00 7.53 -4.15
C LYS A 168 -1.53 8.90 -3.73
N ARG A 169 -0.95 9.48 -2.68
CA ARG A 169 -1.27 10.81 -2.15
C ARG A 169 0.02 11.63 -2.09
N ASN A 170 0.04 12.81 -2.72
CA ASN A 170 1.24 13.68 -2.78
C ASN A 170 2.49 12.92 -3.26
N ASP A 171 2.34 12.17 -4.35
CA ASP A 171 3.37 11.30 -4.93
C ASP A 171 3.88 10.15 -4.04
N HIS A 172 3.28 9.91 -2.88
CA HIS A 172 3.62 8.81 -1.99
C HIS A 172 2.51 7.75 -1.96
N TRP A 173 2.90 6.49 -2.13
CA TRP A 173 1.99 5.36 -1.95
C TRP A 173 1.70 5.13 -0.47
N LEU A 174 0.45 4.80 -0.15
CA LEU A 174 -0.01 4.49 1.20
C LEU A 174 -1.00 3.33 1.13
N ILE A 175 -0.98 2.45 2.13
CA ILE A 175 -1.98 1.38 2.27
C ILE A 175 -3.28 1.97 2.82
N ALA A 176 -4.35 1.90 2.04
CA ALA A 176 -5.69 2.36 2.42
C ALA A 176 -6.60 1.21 2.88
N HIS A 177 -6.30 -0.02 2.49
CA HIS A 177 -6.99 -1.22 2.97
C HIS A 177 -5.99 -2.35 3.15
N ASN A 178 -6.11 -3.09 4.24
CA ASN A 178 -5.39 -4.33 4.46
C ASN A 178 -6.38 -5.42 4.90
N HIS A 179 -6.36 -6.53 4.19
CA HIS A 179 -7.09 -7.73 4.56
C HIS A 179 -6.10 -8.86 4.68
N THR A 180 -5.99 -9.43 5.88
CA THR A 180 -5.16 -10.60 6.15
C THR A 180 -6.05 -11.80 6.49
N SER A 181 -5.74 -12.97 5.94
CA SER A 181 -6.47 -14.22 6.19
C SER A 181 -5.53 -15.34 6.61
N LEU A 182 -6.01 -16.24 7.47
CA LEU A 182 -5.29 -17.44 7.86
C LEU A 182 -5.54 -18.56 6.86
N SER A 183 -4.50 -19.30 6.48
CA SER A 183 -4.69 -20.54 5.71
C SER A 183 -5.11 -21.70 6.64
N PRO A 184 -5.95 -22.64 6.18
CA PRO A 184 -6.29 -23.82 6.97
C PRO A 184 -5.05 -24.61 7.44
N GLY A 185 -5.06 -25.06 8.69
CA GLY A 185 -3.94 -25.78 9.32
C GLY A 185 -2.72 -24.90 9.64
N ALA A 186 -2.87 -23.58 9.61
CA ALA A 186 -1.80 -22.62 9.88
C ALA A 186 -1.35 -22.60 11.35
N GLN A 187 -2.26 -22.76 12.32
CA GLN A 187 -1.88 -22.75 13.74
C GLN A 187 -1.30 -24.10 14.13
N GLN A 188 0.02 -24.20 14.08
CA GLN A 188 0.75 -25.26 14.76
C GLN A 188 1.37 -24.66 16.01
N THR A 189 0.89 -25.07 17.17
CA THR A 189 1.75 -25.05 18.36
C THR A 189 2.91 -25.99 18.05
N ALA A 190 4.14 -25.47 18.07
CA ALA A 190 5.28 -26.35 17.87
C ALA A 190 5.19 -27.47 18.94
N PRO A 191 5.41 -28.75 18.57
CA PRO A 191 5.43 -29.81 19.56
C PRO A 191 6.46 -29.43 20.63
N ALA A 192 6.08 -29.54 21.91
CA ALA A 192 7.02 -29.41 23.01
C ALA A 192 8.21 -30.33 22.69
N ASN A 193 9.39 -29.74 22.49
CA ASN A 193 10.61 -30.51 22.20
C ASN A 193 10.75 -31.59 23.28
N THR A 194 10.46 -32.84 22.93
CA THR A 194 11.00 -33.98 23.64
C THR A 194 12.51 -33.89 23.42
N THR A 195 13.21 -33.35 24.41
CA THR A 195 14.66 -33.48 24.53
C THR A 195 14.97 -34.97 24.50
N THR A 196 15.27 -35.48 23.32
CA THR A 196 15.97 -36.75 23.18
C THR A 196 17.38 -36.46 23.71
N PRO A 197 17.85 -37.14 24.78
CA PRO A 197 19.19 -36.90 25.28
C PRO A 197 20.17 -37.14 24.14
N GLN A 198 20.92 -36.09 23.77
CA GLN A 198 22.03 -36.20 22.85
C GLN A 198 23.04 -37.18 23.46
N GLN A 199 23.05 -38.40 22.94
CA GLN A 199 24.00 -39.43 23.34
C GLN A 199 25.40 -38.91 23.01
N ALA A 200 26.22 -38.68 24.03
CA ALA A 200 27.59 -38.23 23.86
C ALA A 200 28.35 -39.22 22.95
N PRO A 201 29.16 -38.75 21.99
CA PRO A 201 29.92 -39.63 21.12
C PRO A 201 30.84 -40.53 21.96
N ALA A 202 30.81 -41.83 21.66
CA ALA A 202 31.65 -42.82 22.32
C ALA A 202 33.14 -42.45 22.15
N LYS A 203 33.86 -42.46 23.27
CA LYS A 203 35.32 -42.27 23.31
C LYS A 203 35.97 -43.38 22.48
N PRO A 204 36.90 -43.09 21.55
CA PRO A 204 37.64 -44.14 20.86
C PRO A 204 38.51 -44.89 21.87
N ASN A 205 38.40 -46.22 21.90
CA ASN A 205 39.37 -47.06 22.58
C ASN A 205 40.70 -46.95 21.82
N GLY A 206 41.76 -46.62 22.55
CA GLY A 206 43.07 -46.31 21.98
C GLY A 206 43.80 -47.48 21.33
N LEU A 207 44.85 -47.10 20.61
CA LEU A 207 46.10 -47.83 20.40
C LEU A 207 47.24 -46.84 20.68
#